data_AF-A0A1C6HKD2-F1
#
_entry.id   AF-A0A1C6HKD2-F1
#
_cell.length_a   1.000
_cell.length_b   1.000
_cell.length_c   1.000
_cell.angle_alpha   90.00
_cell.angle_beta   90.00
_cell.angle_gamma   90.00
#
_symmetry.space_group_name_H-M   'P 1'
#
loop_
_entity.id
_entity.type
_entity.pdbx_description
1 polymer ?
#
loop_
_entity_poly.entity_id
_entity_poly.type
_entity_poly.pdbx_seq_one_letter_code
_entity_poly.pdbx_strand_id
1 'polypeptide(L)'
;MKFKEAYIRQFNAMEKALIGKMKEREKGIAVRQALTNALQLSQENERMHGHAYSTYTNVIYKAVFGKDAKHLREEYGIAKKDNLRDCFSEEELKAVQSVEMVVSGLIDFGWSYDQIKDFILHQDLMRLAA
;
A
#
# COMPACT_ATOMS: atom_id res chain seq x y z
N MET A 1 -3.26 -42.51 3.65
CA MET A 1 -3.47 -41.74 2.41
C MET A 1 -4.02 -40.33 2.66
N LYS A 2 -5.13 -40.16 3.42
CA LYS A 2 -5.75 -38.84 3.69
C LYS A 2 -4.79 -37.74 4.21
N PHE A 3 -3.81 -38.09 5.05
CA PHE A 3 -2.82 -37.12 5.56
C PHE A 3 -1.92 -36.54 4.47
N LYS A 4 -1.39 -37.40 3.57
CA LYS A 4 -0.51 -36.95 2.48
C LYS A 4 -1.25 -36.03 1.51
N GLU A 5 -2.49 -36.37 1.15
CA GLU A 5 -3.33 -35.54 0.29
C GLU A 5 -3.67 -34.21 0.94
N ALA A 6 -4.01 -34.20 2.24
CA ALA A 6 -4.26 -32.97 2.98
C ALA A 6 -3.01 -32.08 3.04
N TYR A 7 -1.84 -32.67 3.27
CA TYR A 7 -0.57 -31.96 3.27
C TYR A 7 -0.26 -31.34 1.90
N ILE A 8 -0.38 -32.11 0.82
CA ILE A 8 -0.16 -31.61 -0.56
C ILE A 8 -1.12 -30.46 -0.88
N ARG A 9 -2.40 -30.56 -0.48
CA ARG A 9 -3.36 -29.46 -0.68
C ARG A 9 -2.93 -28.18 0.05
N GLN A 10 -2.49 -28.30 1.31
CA GLN A 10 -2.02 -27.15 2.07
C GLN A 10 -0.73 -26.56 1.50
N PHE A 11 0.20 -27.42 1.05
CA PHE A 11 1.42 -26.99 0.39
C PHE A 11 1.13 -26.21 -0.89
N ASN A 12 0.26 -26.73 -1.76
CA ASN A 12 -0.12 -26.04 -2.99
C ASN A 12 -0.85 -24.72 -2.72
N ALA A 13 -1.66 -24.65 -1.66
CA ALA A 13 -2.30 -23.40 -1.24
C ALA A 13 -1.27 -22.36 -0.79
N MET A 14 -0.25 -22.78 -0.02
CA MET A 14 0.86 -21.92 0.40
C MET A 14 1.70 -21.43 -0.78
N GLU A 15 2.05 -22.33 -1.71
CA GLU A 15 2.79 -21.98 -2.93
C GLU A 15 2.02 -20.96 -3.77
N LYS A 16 0.71 -21.19 -3.97
CA LYS A 16 -0.16 -20.26 -4.70
C LYS A 16 -0.18 -18.88 -4.04
N ALA A 17 -0.33 -18.82 -2.72
CA ALA A 17 -0.35 -17.56 -1.97
C ALA A 17 1.00 -16.81 -2.08
N LEU A 18 2.12 -17.53 -2.00
CA LEU A 18 3.46 -16.95 -2.14
C LEU A 18 3.67 -16.37 -3.54
N ILE A 19 3.31 -17.12 -4.59
CA ILE A 19 3.41 -16.66 -5.98
C ILE A 19 2.51 -15.44 -6.21
N GLY A 20 1.28 -15.46 -5.70
CA GLY A 20 0.34 -14.35 -5.79
C GLY A 20 0.92 -13.06 -5.17
N LYS A 21 1.44 -13.18 -3.94
CA LYS A 21 2.13 -12.08 -3.25
C LYS A 21 3.32 -11.54 -4.04
N MET A 22 4.18 -12.40 -4.59
CA MET A 22 5.33 -11.95 -5.39
C MET A 22 4.91 -11.17 -6.63
N LYS A 23 3.88 -11.65 -7.36
CA LYS A 23 3.33 -10.95 -8.53
C LYS A 23 2.77 -9.58 -8.18
N GLU A 24 2.04 -9.47 -7.07
CA GLU A 24 1.51 -8.18 -6.63
C GLU A 24 2.61 -7.23 -6.15
N ARG A 25 3.67 -7.74 -5.51
CA ARG A 25 4.84 -6.92 -5.17
C ARG A 25 5.50 -6.32 -6.41
N GLU A 26 5.62 -7.09 -7.50
CA GLU A 26 6.20 -6.64 -8.77
C GLU A 26 5.35 -5.54 -9.44
N LYS A 27 4.04 -5.74 -9.56
CA LYS A 27 3.12 -4.69 -10.05
C LYS A 27 3.20 -3.42 -9.22
N GLY A 28 3.28 -3.57 -7.89
CA GLY A 28 3.36 -2.45 -6.97
C GLY A 28 4.63 -1.62 -7.11
N ILE A 29 5.71 -2.15 -7.69
CA ILE A 29 6.92 -1.35 -7.96
C ILE A 29 6.62 -0.28 -9.02
N ALA A 30 5.95 -0.64 -10.11
CA ALA A 30 5.60 0.30 -11.17
C ALA A 30 4.65 1.40 -10.66
N VAL A 31 3.63 1.00 -9.89
CA VAL A 31 2.69 1.95 -9.25
C VAL A 31 3.41 2.90 -8.30
N ARG A 32 4.33 2.37 -7.48
CA ARG A 32 5.08 3.20 -6.53
C ARG A 32 6.07 4.14 -7.22
N GLN A 33 6.61 3.73 -8.36
CA GLN A 33 7.43 4.61 -9.20
C GLN A 33 6.59 5.76 -9.75
N ALA A 34 5.36 5.50 -10.20
CA ALA A 34 4.44 6.54 -10.66
C ALA A 34 4.14 7.56 -9.55
N LEU A 35 3.82 7.11 -8.34
CA LEU A 35 3.62 8.00 -7.18
C LEU A 35 4.87 8.83 -6.87
N THR A 36 6.04 8.20 -6.90
CA THR A 36 7.31 8.89 -6.65
C THR A 36 7.57 9.97 -7.70
N ASN A 37 7.31 9.67 -8.97
CA ASN A 37 7.47 10.63 -10.06
C ASN A 37 6.47 11.78 -9.94
N ALA A 38 5.20 11.50 -9.65
CA ALA A 38 4.17 12.52 -9.44
C ALA A 38 4.57 13.49 -8.32
N LEU A 39 5.04 12.97 -7.18
CA LEU A 39 5.52 13.79 -6.06
C LEU A 39 6.75 14.64 -6.43
N GLN A 40 7.67 14.10 -7.25
CA GLN A 40 8.86 14.85 -7.71
C GLN A 40 8.52 15.98 -8.67
N LEU A 41 7.54 15.77 -9.56
CA LEU A 41 7.09 16.77 -10.53
C LEU A 41 6.15 17.80 -9.89
N SER A 42 5.54 17.47 -8.76
CA SER A 42 4.73 18.40 -7.97
C SER A 42 5.58 19.33 -7.10
N GLN A 43 4.96 20.41 -6.58
CA GLN A 43 5.58 21.27 -5.56
C GLN A 43 5.53 20.67 -4.14
N GLU A 44 4.96 19.48 -3.96
CA GLU A 44 4.74 18.87 -2.65
C GLU A 44 6.04 18.54 -1.93
N ASN A 45 7.08 18.13 -2.67
CA ASN A 45 8.36 17.78 -2.07
C ASN A 45 9.05 19.01 -1.45
N GLU A 46 8.97 20.16 -2.09
CA GLU A 46 9.47 21.43 -1.54
C GLU A 46 8.63 21.89 -0.35
N ARG A 47 7.30 21.86 -0.50
CA ARG A 47 6.34 22.24 0.56
C ARG A 47 6.50 21.43 1.84
N MET A 48 6.85 20.16 1.71
CA MET A 48 7.06 19.24 2.83
C MET A 48 8.53 19.06 3.23
N HIS A 49 9.43 19.95 2.76
CA HIS A 49 10.85 19.93 3.12
C HIS A 49 11.54 18.57 2.90
N GLY A 50 11.22 17.90 1.80
CA GLY A 50 11.77 16.58 1.45
C GLY A 50 11.04 15.39 2.11
N HIS A 51 9.96 15.62 2.83
CA HIS A 51 9.18 14.59 3.53
C HIS A 51 7.88 14.19 2.82
N ALA A 52 7.69 14.59 1.54
CA ALA A 52 6.47 14.26 0.81
C ALA A 52 6.24 12.76 0.73
N TYR A 53 7.25 11.99 0.35
CA TYR A 53 7.12 10.54 0.18
C TYR A 53 6.68 9.80 1.44
N SER A 54 7.28 10.10 2.60
CA SER A 54 6.90 9.47 3.88
C SER A 54 5.52 9.92 4.33
N THR A 55 5.18 11.19 4.13
CA THR A 55 3.88 11.77 4.48
C THR A 55 2.74 11.15 3.68
N TYR A 56 2.92 11.03 2.36
CA TYR A 56 1.96 10.38 1.47
C TYR A 56 1.86 8.87 1.74
N THR A 57 2.99 8.18 1.96
CA THR A 57 2.96 6.76 2.32
C THR A 57 2.18 6.52 3.61
N ASN A 58 2.34 7.39 4.62
CA ASN A 58 1.61 7.25 5.89
C ASN A 58 0.11 7.49 5.73
N VAL A 59 -0.33 8.46 4.93
CA VAL A 59 -1.77 8.69 4.73
C VAL A 59 -2.41 7.55 3.94
N ILE A 60 -1.69 6.97 2.96
CA ILE A 60 -2.14 5.77 2.23
C ILE A 60 -2.30 4.59 3.19
N TYR A 61 -1.33 4.36 4.08
CA TYR A 61 -1.47 3.30 5.08
C TYR A 61 -2.59 3.57 6.08
N LYS A 62 -2.83 4.83 6.46
CA LYS A 62 -3.99 5.17 7.28
C LYS A 62 -5.31 4.87 6.56
N ALA A 63 -5.40 5.14 5.26
CA ALA A 63 -6.59 4.83 4.47
C ALA A 63 -6.83 3.31 4.33
N VAL A 64 -5.76 2.52 4.21
CA VAL A 64 -5.88 1.06 4.00
C VAL A 64 -6.01 0.27 5.32
N PHE A 65 -5.24 0.64 6.34
CA PHE A 65 -5.07 -0.12 7.58
C PHE A 65 -5.54 0.62 8.84
N GLY A 66 -5.95 1.88 8.73
CA GLY A 66 -6.23 2.74 9.89
C GLY A 66 -4.98 3.14 10.69
N LYS A 67 -3.76 2.79 10.22
CA LYS A 67 -2.49 2.93 10.94
C LYS A 67 -1.41 3.49 10.02
N ASP A 68 -0.43 4.19 10.59
CA ASP A 68 0.75 4.63 9.83
C ASP A 68 1.84 3.56 9.80
N ALA A 69 2.93 3.84 9.07
CA ALA A 69 4.02 2.90 8.89
C ALA A 69 4.79 2.59 10.19
N LYS A 70 4.71 3.44 11.21
CA LYS A 70 5.36 3.20 12.50
C LYS A 70 4.55 2.18 13.30
N HIS A 71 3.25 2.42 13.45
CA HIS A 71 2.35 1.53 14.19
C HIS A 71 2.26 0.14 13.54
N LEU A 72 2.22 0.07 12.20
CA LEU A 72 2.25 -1.21 11.50
C LEU A 72 3.53 -2.00 11.78
N ARG A 73 4.70 -1.34 11.82
CA ARG A 73 5.95 -2.04 12.15
C ARG A 73 5.96 -2.57 13.57
N GLU A 74 5.44 -1.80 14.52
CA GLU A 74 5.29 -2.23 15.91
C GLU A 74 4.36 -3.44 16.03
N GLU A 75 3.24 -3.44 15.29
CA GLU A 75 2.28 -4.55 15.24
C GLU A 75 2.85 -5.83 14.65
N TYR A 76 3.61 -5.74 13.55
CA TYR A 76 4.28 -6.89 12.96
C TYR A 76 5.57 -7.29 13.70
N GLY A 77 6.02 -6.50 14.69
CA GLY A 77 7.24 -6.77 15.44
C GLY A 77 8.52 -6.69 14.62
N ILE A 78 8.55 -5.84 13.57
CA ILE A 78 9.70 -5.70 12.67
C ILE A 78 10.52 -4.44 12.95
N ALA A 79 11.80 -4.46 12.61
CA ALA A 79 12.68 -3.31 12.79
C ALA A 79 12.36 -2.17 11.80
N LYS A 80 12.82 -0.95 12.11
CA LYS A 80 12.63 0.23 11.25
C LYS A 80 13.19 0.05 9.83
N LYS A 81 14.26 -0.75 9.70
CA LYS A 81 14.94 -1.01 8.43
C LYS A 81 14.28 -2.12 7.61
N ASP A 82 13.39 -2.91 8.23
CA ASP A 82 12.73 -4.01 7.55
C ASP A 82 11.66 -3.48 6.59
N ASN A 83 11.47 -4.23 5.50
CA ASN A 83 10.53 -3.89 4.46
C ASN A 83 9.11 -4.28 4.88
N LEU A 84 8.34 -3.28 5.30
CA LEU A 84 6.97 -3.47 5.77
C LEU A 84 6.05 -4.15 4.74
N ARG A 85 6.30 -3.96 3.43
CA ARG A 85 5.47 -4.59 2.38
C ARG A 85 5.63 -6.10 2.30
N ASP A 86 6.69 -6.64 2.91
CA ASP A 86 6.90 -8.08 2.97
C ASP A 86 6.04 -8.74 4.08
N CYS A 87 5.39 -7.95 4.93
CA CYS A 87 4.42 -8.42 5.93
C CYS A 87 2.98 -8.49 5.38
N PHE A 88 2.68 -7.76 4.31
CA PHE A 88 1.32 -7.67 3.76
C PHE A 88 0.92 -8.92 2.97
N SER A 89 -0.37 -9.26 3.01
CA SER A 89 -1.04 -10.24 2.15
C SER A 89 -1.18 -9.73 0.71
N GLU A 90 -1.61 -10.61 -0.20
CA GLU A 90 -1.88 -10.23 -1.58
C GLU A 90 -2.98 -9.16 -1.67
N GLU A 91 -4.05 -9.31 -0.90
CA GLU A 91 -5.19 -8.40 -0.85
C GLU A 91 -4.81 -7.03 -0.31
N GLU A 92 -4.01 -6.99 0.76
CA GLU A 92 -3.49 -5.75 1.34
C GLU A 92 -2.55 -5.03 0.37
N LEU A 93 -1.68 -5.76 -0.32
CA LEU A 93 -0.82 -5.19 -1.36
C LEU A 93 -1.63 -4.59 -2.50
N LYS A 94 -2.71 -5.25 -2.95
CA LYS A 94 -3.63 -4.71 -3.96
C LYS A 94 -4.33 -3.44 -3.47
N ALA A 95 -4.80 -3.44 -2.22
CA ALA A 95 -5.44 -2.28 -1.63
C ALA A 95 -4.49 -1.07 -1.57
N VAL A 96 -3.26 -1.26 -1.09
CA VAL A 96 -2.23 -0.22 -1.08
C VAL A 96 -1.96 0.31 -2.50
N GLN A 97 -1.76 -0.58 -3.48
CA GLN A 97 -1.53 -0.19 -4.86
C GLN A 97 -2.69 0.60 -5.46
N SER A 98 -3.93 0.20 -5.20
CA SER A 98 -5.12 0.89 -5.68
C SER A 98 -5.17 2.33 -5.17
N VAL A 99 -4.90 2.54 -3.87
CA VAL A 99 -4.86 3.89 -3.29
C VAL A 99 -3.66 4.67 -3.84
N GLU A 100 -2.49 4.04 -4.01
CA GLU A 100 -1.31 4.68 -4.63
C GLU A 100 -1.60 5.20 -6.04
N MET A 101 -2.31 4.42 -6.88
CA MET A 101 -2.70 4.84 -8.23
C MET A 101 -3.63 6.05 -8.20
N VAL A 102 -4.65 6.02 -7.33
CA VAL A 102 -5.60 7.15 -7.17
C VAL A 102 -4.86 8.40 -6.72
N VAL A 103 -4.04 8.29 -5.68
CA VAL A 103 -3.24 9.40 -5.15
C VAL A 103 -2.30 9.97 -6.21
N SER A 104 -1.64 9.13 -7.01
CA SER A 104 -0.77 9.59 -8.11
C SER A 104 -1.55 10.44 -9.11
N GLY A 105 -2.71 9.97 -9.56
CA GLY A 105 -3.56 10.72 -10.49
C GLY A 105 -4.09 12.04 -9.92
N LEU A 106 -4.41 12.09 -8.62
CA LEU A 106 -4.84 13.32 -7.96
C LEU A 106 -3.70 14.35 -7.84
N ILE A 107 -2.47 13.88 -7.55
CA ILE A 107 -1.28 14.74 -7.55
C ILE A 107 -1.05 15.31 -8.95
N ASP A 108 -1.13 14.48 -9.99
CA ASP A 108 -0.97 14.92 -11.39
C ASP A 108 -2.06 15.93 -11.80
N PHE A 109 -3.26 15.83 -11.22
CA PHE A 109 -4.34 16.79 -11.41
C PHE A 109 -4.18 18.08 -10.55
N GLY A 110 -3.08 18.19 -9.79
CA GLY A 110 -2.73 19.38 -9.01
C GLY A 110 -3.44 19.48 -7.66
N TRP A 111 -3.98 18.38 -7.13
CA TRP A 111 -4.58 18.40 -5.79
C TRP A 111 -3.52 18.54 -4.71
N SER A 112 -3.80 19.37 -3.71
CA SER A 112 -2.97 19.49 -2.51
C SER A 112 -3.08 18.24 -1.63
N TYR A 113 -2.06 18.02 -0.80
CA TYR A 113 -2.11 16.94 0.21
C TYR A 113 -3.38 16.94 1.05
N ASP A 114 -3.86 18.10 1.51
CA ASP A 114 -5.01 18.16 2.43
C ASP A 114 -6.28 17.70 1.72
N GLN A 115 -6.48 18.10 0.45
CA GLN A 115 -7.59 17.60 -0.37
C GLN A 115 -7.50 16.09 -0.59
N ILE A 116 -6.31 15.57 -0.90
CA ILE A 116 -6.11 14.13 -1.13
C ILE A 116 -6.33 13.35 0.16
N LYS A 117 -5.75 13.82 1.27
CA LYS A 117 -5.88 13.21 2.60
C LYS A 117 -7.35 13.14 3.01
N ASP A 118 -8.09 14.23 2.89
CA ASP A 118 -9.49 14.25 3.25
C ASP A 118 -10.29 13.31 2.35
N PHE A 119 -10.02 13.31 1.04
CA PHE A 119 -10.69 12.42 0.09
C PHE A 119 -10.49 10.93 0.40
N ILE A 120 -9.25 10.48 0.61
CA ILE A 120 -8.97 9.05 0.82
C ILE A 120 -9.29 8.56 2.23
N LEU A 121 -9.28 9.44 3.24
CA LEU A 121 -9.61 9.06 4.63
C LEU A 121 -11.11 9.06 4.91
N HIS A 122 -11.90 9.87 4.21
CA HIS A 122 -13.36 9.89 4.35
C HIS A 122 -14.07 8.93 3.36
N GLN A 123 -13.30 8.07 2.69
CA GLN A 123 -13.80 7.14 1.67
C GLN A 123 -14.56 5.92 2.25
N ASP A 124 -14.82 5.87 3.56
CA ASP A 124 -15.81 4.94 4.16
C ASP A 124 -17.16 4.95 3.41
N LEU A 125 -17.46 6.02 2.66
CA LEU A 125 -18.65 6.17 1.80
C LEU A 125 -18.64 5.41 0.45
N MET A 126 -17.49 4.98 -0.09
CA MET A 126 -17.44 4.31 -1.41
C MET A 126 -17.47 2.78 -1.35
N ARG A 127 -17.12 2.17 -0.19
CA ARG A 127 -17.14 0.70 -0.03
C ARG A 127 -18.46 0.15 0.52
N LEU A 128 -19.33 0.98 1.09
CA LEU A 128 -20.65 0.58 1.60
C LEU A 128 -21.78 0.68 0.56
N ALA A 129 -21.47 1.07 -0.68
CA ALA A 129 -22.45 1.28 -1.76
C ALA A 129 -22.40 0.21 -2.88
N ALA A 130 -21.71 -0.92 -2.67
CA ALA A 130 -21.60 -2.02 -3.64
C ALA A 130 -21.96 -3.37 -3.01
#